data_AF-A0A4W5MFF7-F1
#
_entry.id   AF-A0A4W5MFF7-F1
#
_cell.length_a   1.000
_cell.length_b   1.000
_cell.length_c   1.000
_cell.angle_alpha   90.00
_cell.angle_beta   90.00
_cell.angle_gamma   90.00
#
_symmetry.space_group_name_H-M   'P 1'
#
loop_
_entity.id
_entity.type
_entity.pdbx_description
1 polymer ?
#
loop_
_entity_poly.entity_id
_entity_poly.type
_entity_poly.pdbx_seq_one_letter_code
_entity_poly.pdbx_strand_id
1 'polypeptide(L)'
;METLVYETACELSLTLRDLQHLSDIDKLRLLMKNSSAERYVKDVFQWMVPFLHRCEKQIGGASEALLREYLVTLSRQDLSLPLAVFQHSRPDSQQKVLRDPDQLMTVALECIYSCERDDQLSLCYDILECLPQRGYG
;
A
#
# COMPACT_ATOMS: atom_id res chain seq x y z
N MET A 1 -16.54 13.82 -20.20
CA MET A 1 -15.85 13.99 -18.91
C MET A 1 -14.40 13.56 -19.17
N GLU A 2 -13.57 14.52 -19.60
CA GLU A 2 -12.20 14.31 -20.09
C GLU A 2 -11.23 15.01 -19.15
N THR A 3 -10.68 14.32 -18.15
CA THR A 3 -9.57 14.87 -17.35
C THR A 3 -8.82 13.77 -16.60
N LEU A 4 -8.01 12.94 -17.28
CA LEU A 4 -6.95 12.13 -16.65
C LEU A 4 -5.89 11.74 -17.70
N VAL A 5 -5.27 12.73 -18.32
CA VAL A 5 -3.99 12.56 -19.02
C VAL A 5 -3.16 13.78 -18.61
N TYR A 6 -1.86 13.63 -18.41
CA TYR A 6 -0.90 14.59 -17.85
C TYR A 6 -0.71 14.51 -16.33
N GLU A 7 0.05 13.49 -15.90
CA GLU A 7 1.17 13.65 -14.97
C GLU A 7 2.00 12.36 -14.83
N THR A 8 2.16 11.61 -15.92
CA THR A 8 3.14 10.51 -15.99
C THR A 8 4.15 10.85 -17.07
N ALA A 9 5.21 11.58 -16.69
CA ALA A 9 6.45 11.61 -17.44
C ALA A 9 7.13 10.24 -17.36
N CYS A 10 6.49 9.23 -17.94
CA CYS A 10 7.00 7.87 -18.04
C CYS A 10 7.29 7.59 -19.51
N GLU A 11 8.50 7.12 -19.81
CA GLU A 11 8.95 6.60 -21.10
C GLU A 11 8.22 5.29 -21.49
N LEU A 12 6.91 5.20 -21.27
CA LEU A 12 6.07 4.13 -21.80
C LEU A 12 4.92 4.78 -22.56
N SER A 13 4.88 4.55 -23.87
CA SER A 13 3.70 4.77 -24.70
C SER A 13 2.59 3.77 -24.33
N LEU A 14 2.09 3.83 -23.10
CA LEU A 14 0.92 3.08 -22.65
C LEU A 14 -0.31 3.73 -23.28
N THR A 15 -1.06 2.99 -24.09
CA THR A 15 -2.34 3.49 -24.58
C THR A 15 -3.39 3.38 -23.47
N LEU A 16 -4.46 4.18 -23.57
CA LEU A 16 -5.61 4.06 -22.66
C LEU A 16 -6.19 2.63 -22.69
N ARG A 17 -6.17 1.98 -23.86
CA ARG A 17 -6.62 0.59 -24.02
C ARG A 17 -5.75 -0.38 -23.21
N ASP A 18 -4.43 -0.21 -23.25
CA ASP A 18 -3.52 -1.06 -22.46
C ASP A 18 -3.80 -0.89 -20.96
N LEU A 19 -4.04 0.34 -20.52
CA LEU A 19 -4.35 0.66 -19.12
C LEU A 19 -5.69 0.05 -18.66
N GLN A 20 -6.68 -0.09 -19.57
CA GLN A 20 -7.94 -0.77 -19.27
C GLN A 20 -7.79 -2.28 -19.07
N HIS A 21 -6.86 -2.92 -19.80
CA HIS A 21 -6.62 -4.36 -19.72
C HIS A 21 -5.70 -4.79 -18.57
N LEU A 22 -5.05 -3.85 -17.88
CA LEU A 22 -4.25 -4.17 -16.70
C LEU A 22 -5.12 -4.72 -15.57
N SER A 23 -4.54 -5.68 -14.84
CA SER A 23 -5.07 -6.10 -13.54
C SER A 23 -5.07 -4.92 -12.57
N ASP A 24 -5.92 -4.97 -11.54
CA ASP A 24 -5.99 -3.88 -10.57
C ASP A 24 -4.69 -3.73 -9.75
N ILE A 25 -3.97 -4.84 -9.52
CA ILE A 25 -2.65 -4.77 -8.86
C ILE A 25 -1.62 -4.07 -9.76
N ASP A 26 -1.64 -4.31 -11.07
CA ASP A 26 -0.71 -3.65 -12.00
C ASP A 26 -1.03 -2.16 -12.14
N LYS A 27 -2.32 -1.79 -12.15
CA LYS A 27 -2.75 -0.39 -12.08
C LYS A 27 -2.27 0.28 -10.80
N LEU A 28 -2.39 -0.40 -9.65
CA LEU A 28 -1.94 0.12 -8.37
C LEU A 28 -0.41 0.33 -8.34
N ARG A 29 0.35 -0.64 -8.84
CA ARG A 29 1.82 -0.52 -8.98
C ARG A 29 2.20 0.64 -9.90
N LEU A 30 1.51 0.79 -11.04
CA LEU A 30 1.75 1.89 -11.96
C LEU A 30 1.44 3.25 -11.32
N LEU A 31 0.35 3.34 -10.54
CA LEU A 31 -0.06 4.55 -9.84
C LEU A 31 0.99 5.03 -8.84
N MET A 32 1.69 4.10 -8.19
CA MET A 32 2.69 4.40 -7.16
C MET A 32 4.13 4.43 -7.69
N LYS A 33 4.37 4.04 -8.95
CA LYS A 33 5.72 3.83 -9.52
C LYS A 33 6.66 5.03 -9.38
N ASN A 34 6.14 6.25 -9.52
CA ASN A 34 6.94 7.49 -9.50
C ASN A 34 6.86 8.23 -8.15
N SER A 35 6.29 7.60 -7.13
CA SER A 35 6.19 8.20 -5.82
C SER A 35 7.56 8.18 -5.14
N SER A 36 8.05 9.35 -4.75
CA SER A 36 9.30 9.46 -4.00
C SER A 36 9.08 9.10 -2.53
N ALA A 37 10.14 8.74 -1.80
CA ALA A 37 10.03 8.41 -0.37
C ALA A 37 9.38 9.53 0.45
N GLU A 38 9.67 10.80 0.14
CA GLU A 38 9.12 11.98 0.84
C GLU A 38 7.64 12.20 0.54
N ARG A 39 7.18 11.79 -0.64
CA ARG A 39 5.80 11.97 -1.10
C ARG A 39 4.95 10.74 -0.93
N TYR A 40 5.54 9.60 -0.60
CA TYR A 40 4.88 8.30 -0.62
C TYR A 40 3.57 8.27 0.15
N VAL A 41 3.57 8.72 1.40
CA VAL A 41 2.37 8.74 2.24
C VAL A 41 1.30 9.67 1.65
N LYS A 42 1.69 10.83 1.15
CA LYS A 42 0.77 11.78 0.51
C LYS A 42 0.14 11.14 -0.74
N ASP A 43 0.94 10.49 -1.57
CA ASP A 43 0.50 9.83 -2.78
C ASP A 43 -0.37 8.60 -2.46
N VAL A 44 -0.11 7.89 -1.35
CA VAL A 44 -0.99 6.82 -0.85
C VAL A 44 -2.40 7.35 -0.60
N PHE A 45 -2.53 8.47 0.13
CA PHE A 45 -3.86 9.03 0.42
C PHE A 45 -4.49 9.74 -0.79
N GLN A 46 -3.68 10.36 -1.65
CA GLN A 46 -4.16 11.10 -2.81
C GLN A 46 -4.60 10.16 -3.94
N TRP A 47 -3.95 9.01 -4.10
CA TRP A 47 -4.11 8.15 -5.27
C TRP A 47 -4.50 6.71 -4.92
N MET A 48 -3.70 6.02 -4.09
CA MET A 48 -3.93 4.60 -3.77
C MET A 48 -5.26 4.40 -3.03
N VAL A 49 -5.52 5.14 -1.95
CA VAL A 49 -6.75 4.96 -1.15
C VAL A 49 -8.02 5.20 -1.98
N PRO A 50 -8.13 6.28 -2.79
CA PRO A 50 -9.26 6.44 -3.71
C PRO A 50 -9.36 5.32 -4.76
N PHE A 51 -8.25 4.79 -5.24
CA PHE A 51 -8.25 3.66 -6.18
C PHE A 51 -8.79 2.39 -5.51
N LEU A 52 -8.27 2.02 -4.35
CA LEU A 52 -8.73 0.86 -3.58
C LEU A 52 -10.21 0.95 -3.24
N HIS A 53 -10.71 2.14 -2.85
CA HIS A 53 -12.13 2.35 -2.59
C HIS A 53 -13.01 2.18 -3.83
N ARG A 54 -12.50 2.44 -5.05
CA ARG A 54 -13.24 2.13 -6.29
C ARG A 54 -13.28 0.63 -6.55
N CYS A 55 -12.18 -0.08 -6.34
CA CYS A 55 -12.14 -1.55 -6.47
C CYS A 55 -13.11 -2.21 -5.48
N GLU A 56 -13.15 -1.75 -4.23
CA GLU A 56 -14.07 -2.26 -3.19
C GLU A 56 -15.55 -2.15 -3.60
N LYS A 57 -15.93 -1.05 -4.26
CA LYS A 57 -17.30 -0.86 -4.75
C LYS A 57 -17.66 -1.80 -5.91
N GLN A 58 -16.68 -2.31 -6.63
CA GLN A 58 -16.89 -3.24 -7.74
C GLN A 58 -16.92 -4.69 -7.24
N ILE A 59 -16.00 -5.03 -6.33
CA ILE A 59 -15.83 -6.36 -5.76
C ILE A 59 -15.53 -6.17 -4.26
N GLY A 60 -16.45 -6.63 -3.40
CA GLY A 60 -16.24 -6.57 -1.96
C GLY A 60 -14.99 -7.35 -1.52
N GLY A 61 -14.20 -6.77 -0.63
CA GLY A 61 -12.91 -7.31 -0.18
C GLY A 61 -11.73 -7.03 -1.13
N ALA A 62 -11.95 -6.41 -2.30
CA ALA A 62 -10.87 -6.14 -3.24
C ALA A 62 -9.87 -5.11 -2.71
N SER A 63 -10.32 -4.10 -1.96
CA SER A 63 -9.41 -3.12 -1.36
C SER A 63 -8.42 -3.80 -0.41
N GLU A 64 -8.93 -4.73 0.40
CA GLU A 64 -8.14 -5.47 1.38
C GLU A 64 -7.08 -6.34 0.68
N ALA A 65 -7.54 -7.15 -0.28
CA ALA A 65 -6.70 -8.08 -1.01
C ALA A 65 -5.60 -7.38 -1.81
N LEU A 66 -5.95 -6.29 -2.52
CA LEU A 66 -5.01 -5.52 -3.33
C LEU A 66 -3.95 -4.82 -2.49
N LEU A 67 -4.36 -4.18 -1.39
CA LEU A 67 -3.42 -3.50 -0.49
C LEU A 67 -2.45 -4.52 0.14
N ARG A 68 -2.96 -5.66 0.61
CA ARG A 68 -2.15 -6.75 1.13
C ARG A 68 -1.15 -7.26 0.09
N GLU A 69 -1.61 -7.63 -1.10
CA GLU A 69 -0.75 -8.13 -2.18
C GLU A 69 0.37 -7.12 -2.51
N TYR A 70 0.01 -5.84 -2.60
CA TYR A 70 0.94 -4.77 -2.90
C TYR A 70 2.02 -4.62 -1.81
N LEU A 71 1.63 -4.51 -0.54
CA LEU A 71 2.58 -4.32 0.57
C LEU A 71 3.48 -5.54 0.76
N VAL A 72 2.94 -6.76 0.68
CA VAL A 72 3.72 -7.99 0.78
C VAL A 72 4.70 -8.11 -0.39
N THR A 73 4.30 -7.70 -1.60
CA THR A 73 5.23 -7.68 -2.76
C THR A 73 6.39 -6.73 -2.54
N LEU A 74 6.13 -5.52 -2.04
CA LEU A 74 7.20 -4.55 -1.72
C LEU A 74 8.15 -5.09 -0.65
N SER A 75 7.59 -5.70 0.39
CA SER A 75 8.31 -6.15 1.58
C SER A 75 9.38 -7.20 1.29
N ARG A 76 9.23 -7.98 0.21
CA ARG A 76 10.26 -8.93 -0.24
C ARG A 76 11.60 -8.26 -0.47
N GLN A 77 11.59 -7.02 -0.99
CA GLN A 77 12.78 -6.29 -1.39
C GLN A 77 13.13 -5.16 -0.44
N ASP A 78 12.15 -4.45 0.12
CA ASP A 78 12.39 -3.36 1.06
C ASP A 78 11.16 -3.06 1.95
N LEU A 79 11.37 -3.02 3.27
CA LEU A 79 10.32 -2.72 4.25
C LEU A 79 10.03 -1.23 4.46
N SER A 80 10.81 -0.30 3.89
CA SER A 80 10.67 1.14 4.17
C SER A 80 9.31 1.70 3.75
N LEU A 81 8.84 1.34 2.55
CA LEU A 81 7.53 1.79 2.05
C LEU A 81 6.35 1.10 2.78
N PRO A 82 6.39 -0.23 3.03
CA PRO A 82 5.44 -0.87 3.94
C PRO A 82 5.37 -0.21 5.32
N LEU A 83 6.52 0.05 5.95
CA LEU A 83 6.60 0.70 7.26
C LEU A 83 5.91 2.07 7.25
N ALA A 84 6.11 2.88 6.21
CA ALA A 84 5.45 4.18 6.10
C ALA A 84 3.91 4.07 6.13
N VAL A 85 3.35 3.01 5.54
CA VAL A 85 1.91 2.73 5.58
C VAL A 85 1.45 2.29 6.98
N PHE A 86 2.23 1.44 7.65
CA PHE A 86 1.92 0.99 9.01
C PHE A 86 1.98 2.12 10.04
N GLN A 87 2.97 3.01 9.94
CA GLN A 87 3.08 4.20 10.79
C GLN A 87 1.85 5.12 10.66
N HIS A 88 1.27 5.21 9.46
CA HIS A 88 0.03 5.95 9.18
C HIS A 88 -1.24 5.11 9.38
N SER A 89 -1.13 3.92 9.95
CA SER A 89 -2.26 3.06 10.31
C SER A 89 -2.30 2.73 11.79
N ARG A 90 -1.47 3.40 12.61
CA ARG A 90 -1.44 3.22 14.06
C ARG A 90 -2.80 3.52 14.70
N PRO A 91 -3.12 2.94 15.87
CA PRO A 91 -4.40 3.15 16.55
C PRO A 91 -4.78 4.62 16.78
N ASP A 92 -3.81 5.50 16.99
CA ASP A 92 -3.92 6.93 17.25
C ASP A 92 -3.92 7.82 15.98
N SER A 93 -3.68 7.24 14.80
CA SER A 93 -3.64 7.99 13.54
C SER A 93 -5.02 8.54 13.15
N GLN A 94 -5.08 9.84 12.82
CA GLN A 94 -6.33 10.50 12.41
C GLN A 94 -6.89 9.97 11.08
N GLN A 95 -6.02 9.67 10.13
CA GLN A 95 -6.37 9.10 8.84
C GLN A 95 -5.57 7.82 8.64
N LYS A 96 -6.28 6.69 8.47
CA LYS A 96 -5.69 5.35 8.39
C LYS A 96 -5.87 4.74 7.02
N VAL A 97 -4.82 4.09 6.53
CA VAL A 97 -4.87 3.24 5.34
C VAL A 97 -5.50 1.89 5.71
N LEU A 98 -4.96 1.25 6.75
CA LEU A 98 -5.50 0.03 7.35
C LEU A 98 -6.29 0.38 8.62
N ARG A 99 -7.58 0.09 8.64
CA ARG A 99 -8.47 0.46 9.75
C ARG A 99 -8.78 -0.70 10.69
N ASP A 100 -8.89 -1.90 10.13
CA ASP A 100 -9.18 -3.11 10.88
C ASP A 100 -7.91 -3.60 11.62
N PRO A 101 -7.93 -3.72 12.96
CA PRO A 101 -6.81 -4.21 13.75
C PRO A 101 -6.31 -5.59 13.32
N ASP A 102 -7.22 -6.50 12.96
CA ASP A 102 -6.86 -7.87 12.58
C ASP A 102 -6.18 -7.91 11.21
N GLN A 103 -6.71 -7.14 10.25
CA GLN A 103 -6.04 -6.91 8.97
C GLN A 103 -4.66 -6.26 9.15
N LEU A 104 -4.54 -5.22 9.98
CA LEU A 104 -3.28 -4.53 10.25
C LEU A 104 -2.21 -5.51 10.76
N MET A 105 -2.58 -6.35 11.73
CA MET A 105 -1.72 -7.40 12.28
C MET A 105 -1.31 -8.43 11.21
N THR A 106 -2.29 -8.94 10.45
CA THR A 106 -2.07 -9.97 9.44
C THR A 106 -1.11 -9.49 8.36
N VAL A 107 -1.37 -8.32 7.78
CA VAL A 107 -0.56 -7.77 6.70
C VAL A 107 0.85 -7.40 7.20
N ALA A 108 0.97 -6.87 8.42
CA ALA A 108 2.28 -6.56 9.01
C ALA A 108 3.16 -7.81 9.17
N LEU A 109 2.61 -8.89 9.71
CA LEU A 109 3.35 -10.14 9.89
C LEU A 109 3.75 -10.73 8.55
N GLU A 110 2.86 -10.73 7.56
CA GLU A 110 3.20 -11.20 6.21
C GLU A 110 4.28 -10.37 5.53
N CYS A 111 4.27 -9.04 5.72
CA CYS A 111 5.34 -8.17 5.24
C CYS A 111 6.68 -8.56 5.88
N ILE A 112 6.73 -8.72 7.21
CA ILE A 112 7.94 -9.11 7.93
C ILE A 112 8.44 -10.49 7.48
N TYR A 113 7.57 -11.50 7.41
CA TYR A 113 7.96 -12.87 7.05
C TYR A 113 8.26 -13.06 5.57
N SER A 114 7.80 -12.17 4.69
CA SER A 114 8.13 -12.21 3.27
C SER A 114 9.42 -11.46 2.93
N CYS A 115 9.98 -10.69 3.86
CA CYS A 115 11.21 -9.94 3.63
C CYS A 115 12.40 -10.89 3.41
N GLU A 116 13.05 -10.79 2.24
CA GLU A 116 14.18 -11.65 1.87
C GLU A 116 15.53 -11.08 2.34
N ARG A 117 15.54 -9.84 2.84
CA ARG A 117 16.73 -9.13 3.33
C ARG A 117 17.01 -9.45 4.79
N ASP A 118 18.29 -9.64 5.12
CA ASP A 118 18.78 -9.92 6.47
C ASP A 118 19.24 -8.67 7.24
N ASP A 119 19.24 -7.50 6.59
CA ASP A 119 19.72 -6.22 7.15
C ASP A 119 18.61 -5.26 7.59
N GLN A 120 17.33 -5.65 7.52
CA GLN A 120 16.18 -4.78 7.81
C GLN A 120 15.50 -5.06 9.17
N LEU A 121 16.20 -5.72 10.09
CA LEU A 121 15.66 -6.10 11.40
C LEU A 121 15.08 -4.90 12.19
N SER A 122 15.71 -3.73 12.10
CA SER A 122 15.18 -2.51 12.76
C SER A 122 13.80 -2.12 12.22
N LEU A 123 13.59 -2.21 10.90
CA LEU A 123 12.31 -1.90 10.28
C LEU A 123 11.23 -2.91 10.68
N CYS A 124 11.59 -4.19 10.86
CA CYS A 124 10.68 -5.19 11.40
C CYS A 124 10.16 -4.79 12.79
N TYR A 125 11.06 -4.34 13.68
CA TYR A 125 10.65 -3.85 15.01
C TYR A 125 9.76 -2.62 14.91
N ASP A 126 10.12 -1.64 14.07
CA ASP A 126 9.31 -0.44 13.86
C ASP A 126 7.89 -0.77 13.34
N ILE A 127 7.75 -1.78 12.48
CA ILE A 127 6.46 -2.29 12.01
C ILE A 127 5.67 -2.90 13.18
N LEU A 128 6.30 -3.74 14.00
CA LEU A 128 5.66 -4.37 15.16
C LEU A 128 5.18 -3.33 16.18
N GLU A 129 5.92 -2.24 16.37
CA GLU A 129 5.51 -1.13 17.24
C GLU A 129 4.27 -0.37 16.75
N CYS A 130 3.91 -0.51 15.46
CA CYS A 130 2.69 0.10 14.93
C CYS A 130 1.42 -0.71 15.26
N LEU A 131 1.58 -1.95 15.75
CA LEU A 131 0.48 -2.86 16.00
C LEU A 131 -0.26 -2.51 17.30
N PRO A 132 -1.57 -2.77 17.37
CA PRO A 132 -2.34 -2.56 18.60
C PRO A 132 -1.75 -3.43 19.71
N GLN A 133 -1.53 -2.83 20.88
CA GLN A 133 -1.15 -3.58 22.07
C GLN A 133 -2.27 -4.56 22.41
N ARG A 134 -1.91 -5.81 22.74
CA ARG A 134 -2.88 -6.72 23.35
C ARG A 134 -3.41 -6.03 24.59
N GLY A 135 -4.71 -5.73 24.61
CA GLY A 135 -5.37 -5.28 25.82
C GLY A 135 -5.11 -6.33 26.91
N TYR A 136 -4.56 -5.92 28.03
CA TYR A 136 -4.68 -6.70 29.25
C TYR A 136 -6.18 -6.69 29.57
N GLY A 137 -6.85 -7.80 29.25
CA GLY A 137 -8.27 -8.01 29.56
C GLY A 137 -8.54 -8.01 31.06
#